data_AF-A0A099D570-F1
#
_entry.id   AF-A0A099D570-F1
#
_cell.length_a   1.000
_cell.length_b   1.000
_cell.length_c   1.000
_cell.angle_alpha   90.00
_cell.angle_beta   90.00
_cell.angle_gamma   90.00
#
_symmetry.space_group_name_H-M   'P 1'
#
loop_
_entity.id
_entity.type
_entity.pdbx_description
1 polymer ?
#
loop_
_entity_poly.entity_id
_entity_poly.type
_entity_poly.pdbx_seq_one_letter_code
_entity_poly.pdbx_strand_id
1 'polypeptide(L)'
;MSPEDAPEADEAFDIPIEATVNIVPVWRTDSGELRSRRGVTVDPEAETLDEELVLALADSTVTLSAPVDLSPHALAVLREQLPLPPAFDRSGVLRGHQLLELDAQGRAVVDEVTIRHHATFGLLVRDRGRSLE
;
A
#
# COMPACT_ATOMS: atom_id res chain seq x y z
N MET A 1 7.46 -18.64 55.27
CA MET A 1 8.03 -18.63 53.91
C MET A 1 6.94 -18.09 53.01
N SER A 2 7.03 -16.79 52.70
CA SER A 2 5.99 -16.07 51.94
C SER A 2 6.17 -16.32 50.45
N PRO A 3 5.08 -16.51 49.69
CA PRO A 3 5.13 -16.65 48.24
C PRO A 3 5.15 -15.25 47.61
N GLU A 4 6.29 -14.58 47.61
CA GLU A 4 6.40 -13.21 47.06
C GLU A 4 7.49 -13.03 46.00
N ASP A 5 8.18 -14.09 45.57
CA ASP A 5 9.25 -13.98 44.56
C ASP A 5 9.02 -14.90 43.36
N ALA A 6 7.91 -14.72 42.65
CA ALA A 6 7.84 -15.13 41.25
C ALA A 6 8.17 -13.90 40.39
N PRO A 7 9.23 -13.91 39.57
CA PRO A 7 9.49 -12.80 38.66
C PRO A 7 8.30 -12.70 37.70
N GLU A 8 7.65 -11.54 37.67
CA GLU A 8 6.58 -11.19 36.73
C GLU A 8 7.13 -11.35 35.31
N ALA A 9 6.80 -12.48 34.69
CA ALA A 9 7.02 -12.72 33.28
C ALA A 9 5.94 -11.95 32.51
N ASP A 10 6.07 -10.63 32.41
CA ASP A 10 5.25 -9.82 31.52
C ASP A 10 5.90 -8.47 31.18
N GLU A 11 7.22 -8.47 30.96
CA GLU A 11 7.76 -7.57 29.94
C GLU A 11 7.29 -8.10 28.58
N ALA A 12 6.01 -7.87 28.30
CA ALA A 12 5.49 -7.89 26.95
C ALA A 12 6.44 -7.01 26.15
N PHE A 13 7.24 -7.65 25.30
CA PHE A 13 7.99 -6.98 24.26
C PHE A 13 6.96 -6.17 23.47
N ASP A 14 6.87 -4.88 23.79
CA ASP A 14 6.04 -3.90 23.08
C ASP A 14 6.74 -3.61 21.75
N ILE A 15 6.92 -4.66 20.95
CA ILE A 15 7.38 -4.58 19.58
C ILE A 15 6.19 -3.95 18.87
N PRO A 16 6.30 -2.69 18.40
CA PRO A 16 5.22 -2.08 17.65
C PRO A 16 4.91 -3.02 16.48
N ILE A 17 3.67 -3.51 16.41
CA ILE A 17 3.21 -4.32 15.30
C ILE A 17 3.48 -3.50 14.05
N GLU A 18 4.38 -3.98 13.21
CA GLU A 18 4.75 -3.34 11.96
C GLU A 18 3.46 -3.07 11.17
N ALA A 19 3.12 -1.79 11.03
CA ALA A 19 1.92 -1.39 10.33
C ALA A 19 2.24 -1.46 8.83
N THR A 20 1.43 -2.20 8.07
CA THR A 20 1.63 -2.39 6.63
C THR A 20 0.44 -1.92 5.80
N VAL A 21 0.69 -1.52 4.56
CA VAL A 21 -0.35 -1.30 3.55
C VAL A 21 0.05 -2.02 2.27
N ASN A 22 -0.89 -2.77 1.69
CA ASN A 22 -0.69 -3.42 0.41
C ASN A 22 -1.28 -2.55 -0.69
N ILE A 23 -0.44 -2.18 -1.64
CA ILE A 23 -0.77 -1.24 -2.71
C ILE A 23 -0.65 -1.95 -4.05
N VAL A 24 -1.64 -1.74 -4.91
CA VAL A 24 -1.65 -2.18 -6.30
C VAL A 24 -1.47 -0.94 -7.20
N PRO A 25 -0.28 -0.74 -7.79
CA PRO A 25 -0.06 0.36 -8.71
C PRO A 25 -0.72 0.09 -10.06
N VAL A 26 -1.40 1.09 -10.60
CA VAL A 26 -1.94 1.11 -11.97
C VAL A 26 -1.55 2.41 -12.66
N TRP A 27 -1.33 2.36 -13.97
CA TRP A 27 -0.83 3.49 -14.75
C TRP A 27 -1.94 4.08 -15.60
N ARG A 28 -2.09 5.39 -15.51
CA ARG A 28 -2.91 6.17 -16.42
C ARG A 28 -2.18 6.32 -17.75
N THR A 29 -2.83 5.90 -18.83
CA THR A 29 -2.35 6.11 -20.20
C THR A 29 -2.64 7.53 -20.66
N ASP A 30 -2.08 7.92 -21.80
CA ASP A 30 -2.40 9.20 -22.45
C ASP A 30 -3.88 9.30 -22.87
N SER A 31 -4.57 8.16 -23.06
CA SER A 31 -6.01 8.12 -23.32
C SER A 31 -6.87 8.25 -22.05
N GLY A 32 -6.24 8.30 -20.87
CA GLY A 32 -6.91 8.38 -19.57
C GLY A 32 -7.34 7.03 -18.99
N GLU A 33 -7.10 5.92 -19.71
CA GLU A 33 -7.39 4.55 -19.25
C GLU A 33 -6.38 4.13 -18.17
N LEU A 34 -6.81 3.33 -17.20
CA LEU A 34 -5.92 2.74 -16.21
C LEU A 34 -5.50 1.35 -16.66
N ARG A 35 -4.21 1.04 -16.51
CA ARG A 35 -3.64 -0.27 -16.88
C ARG A 35 -2.76 -0.82 -15.77
N SER A 36 -2.79 -2.14 -15.59
CA SER A 36 -1.83 -2.85 -14.76
C SER A 36 -0.42 -2.74 -15.36
N ARG A 37 0.59 -3.15 -14.59
CA ARG A 37 1.98 -3.24 -15.08
C ARG A 37 2.11 -4.13 -16.32
N ARG A 38 1.25 -5.14 -16.47
CA ARG A 38 1.22 -6.05 -17.62
C ARG A 38 0.42 -5.50 -18.81
N GLY A 39 -0.15 -4.31 -18.70
CA GLY A 39 -0.90 -3.64 -19.77
C GLY A 39 -2.39 -4.00 -19.84
N VAL A 40 -2.91 -4.78 -18.89
CA VAL A 40 -4.33 -5.15 -18.77
C VAL A 40 -5.12 -3.95 -18.25
N THR A 41 -6.25 -3.64 -18.88
CA THR A 41 -7.14 -2.54 -18.48
C THR A 41 -7.72 -2.78 -17.09
N VAL A 42 -7.80 -1.73 -16.29
CA VAL A 42 -8.34 -1.75 -14.92
C VAL A 42 -9.49 -0.76 -14.84
N ASP A 43 -10.65 -1.25 -14.41
CA ASP A 43 -11.79 -0.43 -14.00
C ASP A 43 -11.87 -0.44 -12.45
N PRO A 44 -11.54 0.67 -11.77
CA PRO A 44 -11.58 0.75 -10.30
C PRO A 44 -12.97 0.53 -9.70
N GLU A 45 -14.02 0.80 -10.47
CA GLU A 45 -15.42 0.70 -10.03
C GLU A 45 -16.04 -0.66 -10.39
N ALA A 46 -15.26 -1.58 -10.97
CA ALA A 46 -15.74 -2.89 -11.33
C ALA A 46 -16.18 -3.69 -10.08
N GLU A 47 -17.30 -4.39 -10.20
CA GLU A 47 -17.85 -5.24 -9.14
C GLU A 47 -17.17 -6.62 -9.06
N THR A 48 -16.48 -7.02 -10.14
CA THR A 48 -15.83 -8.33 -10.30
C THR A 48 -14.54 -8.20 -11.11
N LEU A 49 -13.56 -9.06 -10.81
CA LEU A 49 -12.32 -9.19 -11.58
C LEU A 49 -12.28 -10.57 -12.22
N ASP A 50 -11.83 -10.64 -13.47
CA ASP A 50 -11.48 -11.91 -14.09
C ASP A 50 -10.11 -12.42 -13.61
N GLU A 51 -9.81 -13.69 -13.90
CA GLU A 51 -8.58 -14.35 -13.47
C GLU A 51 -7.31 -13.68 -14.00
N GLU A 52 -7.31 -13.27 -15.27
CA GLU A 52 -6.15 -12.64 -15.91
C GLU A 52 -5.82 -11.31 -15.23
N LEU A 53 -6.84 -10.50 -14.95
CA LEU A 53 -6.71 -9.23 -14.26
C LEU A 53 -6.24 -9.43 -12.81
N VAL A 54 -6.81 -10.39 -12.06
CA VAL A 54 -6.35 -10.68 -10.68
C VAL A 54 -4.87 -11.04 -10.68
N LEU A 55 -4.43 -11.92 -11.57
CA LEU A 55 -3.03 -12.32 -11.66
C LEU A 55 -2.12 -11.14 -12.06
N ALA A 56 -2.56 -10.30 -12.99
CA ALA A 56 -1.80 -9.13 -13.42
C ALA A 56 -1.64 -8.08 -12.30
N LEU A 57 -2.68 -7.89 -11.48
CA LEU A 57 -2.66 -6.96 -10.35
C LEU A 57 -1.83 -7.52 -9.19
N ALA A 58 -2.02 -8.79 -8.83
CA ALA A 58 -1.30 -9.44 -7.74
C ALA A 58 0.23 -9.47 -7.95
N ASP A 59 0.67 -9.67 -9.20
CA ASP A 59 2.10 -9.65 -9.57
C ASP A 59 2.75 -8.26 -9.43
N SER A 60 1.94 -7.21 -9.29
CA SER A 60 2.39 -5.83 -9.15
C SER A 60 2.24 -5.27 -7.74
N THR A 61 1.66 -6.04 -6.80
CA THR A 61 1.45 -5.61 -5.42
C THR A 61 2.77 -5.24 -4.75
N VAL A 62 2.74 -4.14 -3.99
CA VAL A 62 3.82 -3.70 -3.12
C VAL A 62 3.28 -3.52 -1.71
N THR A 63 3.96 -4.11 -0.74
CA THR A 63 3.72 -3.86 0.68
C THR A 63 4.65 -2.75 1.14
N LEU A 64 4.08 -1.69 1.71
CA LEU A 64 4.85 -0.64 2.41
C LEU A 64 4.64 -0.80 3.90
N SER A 65 5.69 -0.60 4.69
CA SER A 65 5.62 -0.68 6.14
C SER A 65 6.19 0.56 6.85
N ALA A 66 5.72 0.77 8.08
CA ALA A 66 6.30 1.74 8.99
C ALA A 66 6.99 1.00 10.16
N PRO A 67 8.18 1.45 10.59
CA PRO A 67 8.90 2.65 10.14
C PRO A 67 9.90 2.43 8.99
N VAL A 68 9.86 1.27 8.31
CA VAL A 68 10.92 0.86 7.36
C VAL A 68 10.88 1.66 6.05
N ASP A 69 9.72 1.69 5.39
CA ASP A 69 9.56 2.40 4.12
C ASP A 69 9.11 3.85 4.34
N LEU A 70 8.32 4.08 5.38
CA LEU A 70 7.62 5.34 5.65
C LEU A 70 7.53 5.66 7.14
N SER A 71 7.28 6.93 7.45
CA SER A 71 6.81 7.32 8.78
C SER A 71 5.44 6.68 9.07
N PRO A 72 5.11 6.38 10.33
CA PRO A 72 3.76 5.89 10.69
C PRO A 72 2.63 6.85 10.25
N HIS A 73 2.92 8.15 10.23
CA HIS A 73 1.98 9.17 9.76
C HIS A 73 1.72 9.05 8.25
N ALA A 74 2.77 9.02 7.44
CA ALA A 74 2.64 8.84 5.99
C ALA A 74 1.94 7.52 5.64
N LEU A 75 2.20 6.44 6.38
CA LEU A 75 1.48 5.18 6.19
C LEU A 75 -0.03 5.31 6.48
N ALA A 76 -0.41 6.04 7.54
CA ALA A 76 -1.81 6.31 7.86
C ALA A 76 -2.48 7.14 6.76
N VAL A 77 -1.81 8.17 6.25
CA VAL A 77 -2.27 8.99 5.12
C VAL A 77 -2.58 8.12 3.89
N LEU A 78 -1.67 7.21 3.51
CA LEU A 78 -1.92 6.30 2.40
C LEU A 78 -3.14 5.42 2.66
N ARG A 79 -3.27 4.86 3.87
CA ARG A 79 -4.38 4.00 4.23
C ARG A 79 -5.74 4.71 4.17
N GLU A 80 -5.79 5.98 4.55
CA GLU A 80 -7.01 6.78 4.58
C GLU A 80 -7.40 7.32 3.20
N GLN A 81 -6.42 7.69 2.38
CA GLN A 81 -6.65 8.41 1.13
C GLN A 81 -6.72 7.51 -0.10
N LEU A 82 -6.06 6.35 -0.09
CA LEU A 82 -6.11 5.44 -1.22
C LEU A 82 -7.41 4.65 -1.23
N PRO A 83 -8.09 4.56 -2.39
CA PRO A 83 -9.33 3.81 -2.49
C PRO A 83 -9.09 2.31 -2.30
N LEU A 84 -10.12 1.64 -1.78
CA LEU A 84 -10.21 0.19 -1.69
C LEU A 84 -11.31 -0.27 -2.66
N PRO A 85 -10.97 -0.67 -3.89
CA PRO A 85 -11.95 -1.07 -4.89
C PRO A 85 -12.87 -2.18 -4.38
N PRO A 86 -14.19 -2.15 -4.65
CA PRO A 86 -15.14 -3.20 -4.23
C PRO A 86 -14.73 -4.59 -4.73
N ALA A 87 -14.25 -4.67 -5.97
CA ALA A 87 -13.71 -5.87 -6.58
C ALA A 87 -12.52 -6.47 -5.82
N PHE A 88 -11.69 -5.64 -5.17
CA PHE A 88 -10.52 -6.09 -4.43
C PHE A 88 -10.94 -6.76 -3.13
N ASP A 89 -11.87 -6.16 -2.37
CA ASP A 89 -12.32 -6.74 -1.10
C ASP A 89 -13.01 -8.10 -1.27
N ARG A 90 -13.68 -8.28 -2.41
CA ARG A 90 -14.32 -9.56 -2.78
C ARG A 90 -13.34 -10.59 -3.35
N SER A 91 -12.19 -10.14 -3.84
CA SER A 91 -11.13 -11.02 -4.33
C SER A 91 -10.40 -11.64 -3.15
N GLY A 92 -10.30 -12.97 -3.08
CA GLY A 92 -9.51 -13.62 -2.04
C GLY A 92 -8.03 -13.23 -2.06
N VAL A 93 -7.49 -12.89 -3.23
CA VAL A 93 -6.06 -12.55 -3.43
C VAL A 93 -5.78 -11.08 -3.13
N LEU A 94 -6.66 -10.18 -3.58
CA LEU A 94 -6.47 -8.73 -3.48
C LEU A 94 -7.21 -8.11 -2.29
N ARG A 95 -7.77 -8.94 -1.40
CA ARG A 95 -8.52 -8.46 -0.25
C ARG A 95 -7.69 -7.48 0.58
N GLY A 96 -8.30 -6.34 0.93
CA GLY A 96 -7.64 -5.29 1.72
C GLY A 96 -6.53 -4.54 1.00
N HIS A 97 -6.30 -4.77 -0.30
CA HIS A 97 -5.34 -4.01 -1.07
C HIS A 97 -5.94 -2.68 -1.50
N GLN A 98 -5.10 -1.65 -1.54
CA GLN A 98 -5.46 -0.31 -1.97
C GLN A 98 -4.97 -0.04 -3.38
N LEU A 99 -5.74 0.68 -4.17
CA LEU A 99 -5.37 1.03 -5.52
C LEU A 99 -4.59 2.35 -5.53
N LEU A 100 -3.41 2.33 -6.15
CA LEU A 100 -2.60 3.52 -6.38
C LEU A 100 -2.56 3.84 -7.86
N GLU A 101 -3.11 4.99 -8.24
CA GLU A 101 -3.00 5.49 -9.60
C GLU A 101 -1.72 6.28 -9.81
N LEU A 102 -0.93 5.88 -10.81
CA LEU A 102 0.27 6.57 -11.26
C LEU A 102 -0.01 7.29 -12.58
N ASP A 103 0.60 8.46 -12.77
CA ASP A 103 0.62 9.16 -14.06
C ASP A 103 1.38 8.35 -15.13
N ALA A 104 1.33 8.81 -16.38
CA ALA A 104 2.03 8.17 -17.50
C ALA A 104 3.57 8.11 -17.32
N GLN A 105 4.13 8.88 -16.37
CA GLN A 105 5.55 8.85 -16.00
C GLN A 105 5.81 8.03 -14.73
N GLY A 106 4.81 7.32 -14.21
CA GLY A 106 4.91 6.46 -13.04
C GLY A 106 4.98 7.23 -11.72
N ARG A 107 4.36 8.40 -11.61
CA ARG A 107 4.38 9.25 -10.42
C ARG A 107 2.99 9.44 -9.83
N ALA A 108 2.93 9.59 -8.51
CA ALA A 108 1.74 10.00 -7.80
C ALA A 108 2.09 10.89 -6.60
N VAL A 109 1.12 11.68 -6.16
CA VAL A 109 1.18 12.43 -4.92
C VAL A 109 -0.11 12.14 -4.16
N VAL A 110 0.02 11.59 -2.96
CA VAL A 110 -1.08 11.32 -2.04
C VAL A 110 -0.83 12.20 -0.83
N ASP A 111 -1.48 13.37 -0.83
CA ASP A 111 -1.23 14.43 0.15
C ASP A 111 0.27 14.80 0.24
N GLU A 112 0.91 14.58 1.39
CA GLU A 112 2.35 14.81 1.63
C GLU A 112 3.26 13.69 1.12
N VAL A 113 2.70 12.55 0.71
CA VAL A 113 3.45 11.38 0.26
C VAL A 113 3.68 11.44 -1.25
N THR A 114 4.93 11.60 -1.66
CA THR A 114 5.34 11.54 -3.07
C THR A 114 5.78 10.13 -3.43
N ILE A 115 5.20 9.58 -4.49
CA ILE A 115 5.43 8.22 -4.94
C ILE A 115 5.96 8.24 -6.37
N ARG A 116 6.97 7.41 -6.66
CA ARG A 116 7.49 7.22 -8.01
C ARG A 116 7.87 5.76 -8.24
N HIS A 117 7.33 5.17 -9.28
CA HIS A 117 7.78 3.86 -9.76
C HIS A 117 9.11 4.00 -10.50
N HIS A 118 10.08 3.17 -10.12
CA HIS A 118 11.38 3.02 -10.77
C HIS A 118 11.52 1.59 -11.32
N ALA A 119 11.90 1.45 -12.59
CA ALA A 119 11.92 0.15 -13.29
C ALA A 119 12.74 -0.94 -12.56
N THR A 120 13.83 -0.55 -11.89
CA THR A 120 14.71 -1.46 -11.15
C THR A 120 14.38 -1.58 -9.67
N PHE A 121 13.88 -0.52 -9.05
CA PHE A 121 13.78 -0.42 -7.58
C PHE A 121 12.34 -0.53 -7.08
N GLY A 122 11.36 -0.70 -7.99
CA GLY A 122 9.95 -0.72 -7.63
C GLY A 122 9.45 0.66 -7.23
N LEU A 123 8.52 0.70 -6.28
CA LEU A 123 7.94 1.95 -5.78
C LEU A 123 8.92 2.64 -4.81
N LEU A 124 9.31 3.85 -5.17
CA LEU A 124 10.05 4.75 -4.30
C LEU A 124 9.06 5.71 -3.67
N VAL A 125 9.05 5.77 -2.34
CA VAL A 125 8.13 6.62 -1.59
C VAL A 125 8.94 7.62 -0.78
N ARG A 126 8.46 8.86 -0.71
CA ARG A 126 9.04 9.94 0.08
C ARG A 126 7.96 10.69 0.81
N ASP A 127 8.11 10.75 2.13
CA ASP A 127 7.37 11.65 2.99
C ASP A 127 7.94 13.08 2.81
N ARG A 128 7.12 14.05 2.41
CA ARG A 128 7.44 15.46 2.60
C ARG A 128 7.18 15.80 4.06
N GLY A 129 8.03 15.30 4.95
CA GLY A 129 7.89 15.55 6.37
C GLY A 129 7.69 17.04 6.61
N ARG A 130 6.69 17.40 7.44
CA ARG A 130 6.57 18.77 7.93
C ARG A 130 7.95 19.18 8.43
N SER A 131 8.52 20.23 7.84
CA SER A 131 9.59 20.94 8.52
C SER A 131 8.99 21.36 9.86
N LEU A 132 9.54 20.80 10.94
CA LEU A 132 9.23 21.25 12.28
C LEU A 132 9.74 22.70 12.35
N GLU A 133 8.83 23.64 12.11
CA GLU A 133 9.00 25.05 12.49
C GLU A 133 8.88 25.19 14.01
#